data_AF-A0A2T4U290-F1
#
_entry.id   AF-A0A2T4U290-F1
#
_cell.length_a   1.000
_cell.length_b   1.000
_cell.length_c   1.000
_cell.angle_alpha   90.00
_cell.angle_beta   90.00
_cell.angle_gamma   90.00
#
_symmetry.space_group_name_H-M   'P 1'
#
loop_
_entity.id
_entity.type
_entity.pdbx_description
1 polymer ?
#
loop_
_entity_poly.entity_id
_entity_poly.type
_entity_poly.pdbx_seq_one_letter_code
_entity_poly.pdbx_strand_id
1 'polypeptide(L)' 'MRSFDIVFFMLAVIGTIGMMGLGVALAQMSLILFFLFGGLFGGSLAYGFKRKKAIFASESEQLD' A
#
# COMPACT_ATOMS: atom_id res chain seq x y z
N MET A 1 0.08 43.15 23.44
CA MET A 1 0.32 41.98 22.59
C MET A 1 0.92 42.50 21.29
N ARG A 2 2.16 42.08 20.97
CA ARG A 2 2.88 42.49 19.74
C ARG A 2 1.97 42.20 18.55
N SER A 3 1.91 43.16 17.61
CA SER A 3 1.17 43.08 16.35
C SER A 3 1.28 41.69 15.74
N PHE A 4 0.13 41.12 15.36
CA PHE A 4 0.05 39.83 14.69
C PHE A 4 0.81 39.90 13.36
N ASP A 5 1.90 39.16 13.25
CA ASP A 5 2.70 39.12 12.02
C ASP A 5 2.04 38.17 11.01
N ILE A 6 1.10 38.75 10.26
CA ILE A 6 0.30 38.06 9.26
C ILE A 6 1.16 37.36 8.20
N VAL A 7 2.36 37.87 7.92
CA VAL A 7 3.25 37.29 6.91
C VAL A 7 3.81 35.96 7.41
N PHE A 8 4.34 35.91 8.64
CA PHE A 8 4.80 34.65 9.23
C PHE A 8 3.66 33.65 9.43
N PHE A 9 2.47 34.13 9.79
CA PHE A 9 1.29 33.27 9.91
C PHE A 9 0.94 32.61 8.56
N MET A 10 0.88 33.39 7.48
CA MET A 10 0.56 32.86 6.14
C MET A 10 1.65 31.92 5.64
N LEU A 11 2.93 32.23 5.87
CA LEU A 11 4.04 31.33 5.53
C LEU A 11 3.94 30.00 6.28
N ALA A 12 3.58 30.01 7.58
CA ALA A 12 3.40 28.80 8.36
C ALA A 12 2.22 27.94 7.85
N VAL A 13 1.10 28.58 7.49
CA VAL A 13 -0.08 27.90 6.93
C VAL A 13 0.26 27.24 5.59
N ILE A 14 0.89 27.99 4.67
CA ILE A 14 1.29 27.48 3.36
C ILE A 14 2.33 26.36 3.51
N GLY A 15 3.30 26.51 4.41
CA GLY A 15 4.30 25.48 4.71
C GLY A 15 3.65 24.18 5.21
N THR A 16 2.64 24.29 6.07
CA THR A 16 1.91 23.12 6.59
C THR A 16 1.12 22.42 5.48
N ILE A 17 0.41 23.19 4.64
CA ILE A 17 -0.33 22.66 3.49
C ILE A 17 0.63 21.99 2.50
N GLY A 18 1.78 22.60 2.22
CA GLY A 18 2.81 22.07 1.34
C GLY A 18 3.37 20.74 1.84
N MET A 19 3.73 20.67 3.13
CA MET A 19 4.25 19.44 3.74
C MET A 19 3.20 18.32 3.78
N MET A 20 1.94 18.63 4.06
CA MET A 20 0.85 17.66 3.97
C MET A 20 0.67 17.16 2.53
N GLY A 21 0.69 18.05 1.54
CA GLY A 21 0.58 17.70 0.13
C GLY A 21 1.68 16.77 -0.34
N LEU A 22 2.94 17.02 0.09
CA LEU A 22 4.07 16.14 -0.20
C LEU A 22 3.88 14.75 0.41
N GLY A 23 3.42 14.66 1.67
CA GLY A 23 3.13 13.39 2.32
C GLY A 23 2.05 12.59 1.58
N VAL A 24 0.97 13.26 1.17
CA VAL A 24 -0.11 12.64 0.39
C VAL A 24 0.37 12.17 -0.97
N ALA A 25 1.15 12.97 -1.70
CA ALA A 25 1.69 12.58 -3.00
C ALA A 25 2.59 11.34 -2.91
N LEU A 26 3.45 11.26 -1.89
CA LEU A 26 4.30 10.10 -1.65
C LEU A 26 3.48 8.86 -1.29
N ALA A 27 2.45 9.01 -0.44
CA ALA A 27 1.54 7.92 -0.10
C ALA A 27 0.75 7.43 -1.33
N GLN A 28 0.31 8.34 -2.19
CA GLN A 28 -0.41 7.99 -3.41
C GLN A 28 0.47 7.19 -4.37
N MET A 29 1.74 7.56 -4.52
CA MET A 29 2.69 6.79 -5.34
C MET A 29 2.95 5.39 -4.76
N SER A 30 2.95 5.22 -3.44
CA SER A 30 3.18 3.91 -2.80
C SER A 30 1.96 2.98 -2.82
N LEU A 31 0.74 3.51 -2.93
CA LEU A 31 -0.49 2.69 -3.02
C LEU A 31 -0.47 1.74 -4.22
N ILE A 32 0.00 2.18 -5.38
CA ILE A 32 0.09 1.33 -6.59
C ILE A 32 1.03 0.15 -6.34
N LEU A 33 2.19 0.40 -5.72
CA LEU A 33 3.14 -0.64 -5.35
C LEU A 33 2.54 -1.61 -4.34
N PHE A 34 1.79 -1.12 -3.36
CA PHE A 34 1.10 -1.95 -2.38
C PHE A 34 0.12 -2.93 -3.05
N PHE A 35 -0.70 -2.46 -4.00
CA PHE A 35 -1.62 -3.34 -4.73
C PHE A 35 -0.88 -4.32 -5.66
N LEU A 36 0.19 -3.90 -6.33
CA LEU A 36 1.00 -4.78 -7.18
C LEU A 36 1.63 -5.92 -6.38
N PHE A 37 2.34 -5.59 -5.30
CA PHE A 37 2.99 -6.60 -4.48
C PHE A 37 1.99 -7.43 -3.68
N GLY A 38 0.94 -6.80 -3.15
CA GLY A 38 -0.15 -7.51 -2.48
C GLY A 38 -0.85 -8.49 -3.41
N GLY A 39 -1.08 -8.09 -4.67
CA GLY A 39 -1.65 -8.96 -5.71
C GLY A 39 -0.72 -10.11 -6.09
N LEU A 40 0.58 -9.85 -6.30
CA LEU A 40 1.57 -10.89 -6.59
C LEU A 40 1.71 -11.88 -5.43
N PHE A 41 1.75 -11.38 -4.20
CA PHE A 41 1.84 -12.20 -3.00
C PHE A 41 0.56 -13.05 -2.80
N GLY A 42 -0.62 -12.43 -2.85
CA GLY A 42 -1.89 -13.15 -2.74
C GLY A 42 -2.09 -14.16 -3.86
N GLY A 43 -1.75 -13.79 -5.10
CA GLY A 43 -1.83 -14.66 -6.26
C GLY A 43 -0.88 -15.86 -6.17
N SER A 44 0.38 -15.64 -5.75
CA SER A 44 1.35 -16.72 -5.58
C SER A 44 0.95 -17.69 -4.46
N LEU A 45 0.43 -17.19 -3.33
CA LEU A 45 -0.12 -18.02 -2.27
C LEU A 45 -1.32 -18.83 -2.74
N ALA A 46 -2.31 -18.18 -3.37
CA ALA A 46 -3.51 -18.86 -3.87
C ALA A 46 -3.16 -19.95 -4.89
N TYR A 47 -2.25 -19.66 -5.83
CA TYR A 47 -1.76 -20.63 -6.78
C TYR A 47 -1.01 -21.78 -6.10
N GLY A 48 -0.15 -21.48 -5.12
CA GLY A 48 0.57 -22.48 -4.34
C GLY A 48 -0.38 -23.44 -3.60
N PHE A 49 -1.42 -22.92 -2.94
CA PHE A 49 -2.42 -23.75 -2.27
C PHE A 49 -3.25 -24.57 -3.26
N LYS A 50 -3.64 -23.99 -4.40
CA LYS A 50 -4.37 -24.72 -5.46
C LYS A 50 -3.52 -25.86 -6.02
N ARG A 51 -2.24 -25.63 -6.30
CA ARG A 51 -1.30 -26.66 -6.77
C ARG A 51 -1.12 -27.75 -5.73
N LYS A 52 -0.94 -27.38 -4.46
CA LYS A 52 -0.83 -28.35 -3.37
C LYS A 52 -2.06 -29.24 -3.31
N LYS A 53 -3.27 -28.66 -3.32
CA LYS A 53 -4.53 -29.43 -3.28
C LYS A 53 -4.66 -30.40 -4.46
N ALA A 54 -4.25 -30.01 -5.66
CA ALA A 54 -4.26 -30.88 -6.84
C ALA A 54 -3.33 -32.09 -6.69
N ILE A 55 -2.12 -31.88 -6.16
CA ILE A 55 -1.15 -32.96 -5.93
C ILE A 55 -1.69 -33.97 -4.90
N PHE A 56 -2.21 -33.49 -3.78
CA PHE A 56 -2.79 -34.38 -2.76
C PHE A 56 -4.01 -35.15 -3.26
N ALA A 57 -4.85 -34.53 -4.10
CA ALA A 57 -5.99 -35.21 -4.70
C ALA A 57 -5.56 -36.32 -5.69
N SER A 58 -4.54 -36.06 -6.52
CA SER A 58 -4.00 -37.09 -7.41
C SER A 58 -3.31 -38.24 -6.68
N GLU A 59 -2.73 -37.98 -5.51
CA GLU A 59 -2.06 -39.00 -4.70
C GLU A 59 -3.07 -39.93 -4.00
N SER A 60 -4.24 -39.42 -3.59
CA SER A 60 -5.33 -40.26 -3.06
C SER A 60 -5.97 -41.17 -4.11
N GLU A 61 -6.04 -40.74 -5.37
CA GLU A 61 -6.67 -41.50 -6.46
C GLU A 61 -5.78 -42.66 -6.97
N GLN A 62 -4.50 -42.69 -6.58
CA GLN A 62 -3.55 -43.78 -6.87
C GLN A 62 -3.48 -44.86 -5.78
N LEU A 63 -4.11 -44.63 -4.63
CA LEU A 63 -4.14 -45.57 -3.49
C LEU A 63 -5.43 -46.39 -3.41
N ASP A 64 -6.42 -46.09 -4.26
CA ASP A 64 -7.67 -46.86 -4.47
C ASP A 64 -7.55 -47.74 -5.73
#